data_AF-A0A968UZR9-F1
#
_entry.id   AF-A0A968UZR9-F1
#
_cell.length_a   1.000
_cell.length_b   1.000
_cell.length_c   1.000
_cell.angle_alpha   90.00
_cell.angle_beta   90.00
_cell.angle_gamma   90.00
#
_symmetry.space_group_name_H-M   'P 1'
#
loop_
_entity.id
_entity.type
_entity.pdbx_description
1 polymer ?
#
loop_
_entity_poly.entity_id
_entity_poly.type
_entity_poly.pdbx_seq_one_letter_code
_entity_poly.pdbx_strand_id
1 'polypeptide(L)'
;MESFSPKHYLQMYALGKLYHLTWKPEILTRSNTNQATLLDAALLDKYIIQEIMQIRDVRESDQIHYIAGDTGSSDALCRLVDKDKDRVGFFYLPFK
;
A
#
# COMPACT_ATOMS: atom_id res chain seq x y z
N MET A 1 -20.38 -2.34 2.61
CA MET A 1 -20.31 -1.21 1.65
C MET A 1 -19.02 -1.41 0.90
N GLU A 2 -19.08 -1.83 -0.37
CA GLU A 2 -17.86 -2.04 -1.17
C GLU A 2 -17.23 -0.67 -1.47
N SER A 3 -16.08 -0.40 -0.86
CA SER A 3 -15.30 0.82 -1.10
C SER A 3 -14.40 0.59 -2.30
N PHE A 4 -14.76 1.16 -3.44
CA PHE A 4 -13.89 1.20 -4.63
C PHE A 4 -12.96 2.43 -4.55
N SER A 5 -11.73 2.32 -5.04
CA SER A 5 -10.82 3.46 -5.20
C SER A 5 -10.63 3.86 -6.66
N PRO A 6 -10.22 5.12 -6.94
CA PRO A 6 -9.65 5.48 -8.22
C PRO A 6 -8.44 4.60 -8.56
N LYS A 7 -8.11 4.47 -9.85
CA LYS A 7 -6.83 3.86 -10.25
C LYS A 7 -5.66 4.67 -9.69
N HIS A 8 -4.57 3.99 -9.36
CA HIS A 8 -3.32 4.63 -8.96
C HIS A 8 -3.44 5.39 -7.64
N TYR A 9 -4.23 4.84 -6.73
CA TYR A 9 -4.56 5.40 -5.43
C TYR A 9 -4.29 4.38 -4.34
N LEU A 10 -3.66 4.86 -3.26
CA LEU A 10 -3.39 4.08 -2.06
C LEU A 10 -3.61 4.94 -0.82
N GLN A 11 -3.94 4.28 0.28
CA GLN A 11 -4.02 4.94 1.59
C GLN A 11 -2.87 4.44 2.45
N MET A 12 -2.31 5.34 3.24
CA MET A 12 -1.23 5.02 4.18
C MET A 12 -1.65 5.46 5.57
N TYR A 13 -1.44 4.60 6.56
CA TYR A 13 -1.63 4.94 7.96
C TYR A 13 -0.29 4.92 8.68
N ALA A 14 0.07 6.04 9.27
CA ALA A 14 1.30 6.20 10.05
C ALA A 14 1.12 7.31 11.09
N LEU A 15 1.74 7.15 12.26
CA LEU A 15 1.75 8.18 13.32
C LEU A 15 0.34 8.67 13.70
N GLY A 16 -0.62 7.75 13.82
CA GLY A 16 -2.00 8.06 14.17
C GLY A 16 -2.81 8.78 13.09
N LYS A 17 -2.30 8.88 11.85
CA LYS A 17 -2.92 9.65 10.76
C LYS A 17 -3.11 8.80 9.51
N LEU A 18 -4.25 9.00 8.85
CA LEU A 18 -4.55 8.44 7.53
C LEU A 18 -4.19 9.45 6.44
N TYR A 19 -3.37 9.00 5.49
CA TYR A 19 -2.92 9.76 4.33
C TYR A 19 -3.50 9.15 3.06
N HIS A 20 -3.89 10.02 2.13
CA HIS A 20 -4.34 9.64 0.80
C HIS A 20 -3.25 9.96 -0.21
N LEU A 21 -2.79 8.94 -0.92
CA LEU A 21 -1.62 9.01 -1.77
C LEU A 21 -2.02 8.71 -3.22
N THR A 22 -1.44 9.47 -4.13
CA THR A 22 -1.55 9.26 -5.58
C THR A 22 -0.15 9.14 -6.17
N TRP A 23 0.00 8.26 -7.15
CA TRP A 23 1.28 8.11 -7.83
C TRP A 23 1.60 9.34 -8.68
N LYS A 24 2.87 9.77 -8.63
CA LYS A 24 3.35 10.83 -9.50
C LYS A 24 3.27 10.39 -10.97
N PRO A 25 2.89 11.28 -11.91
CA PRO A 25 2.80 10.93 -13.32
C PRO A 25 4.08 10.33 -13.90
N GLU A 26 5.26 10.81 -13.49
CA GLU A 26 6.54 10.26 -13.98
C GLU A 26 6.79 8.79 -13.59
N ILE A 27 6.23 8.32 -12.48
CA ILE A 27 6.36 6.92 -12.05
C ILE A 27 5.47 6.03 -12.92
N LEU A 28 4.28 6.53 -13.26
CA LEU A 28 3.32 5.82 -14.11
C LEU A 28 3.84 5.69 -15.55
N THR A 29 4.47 6.72 -16.09
CA THR A 29 5.01 6.70 -17.47
C THR A 29 6.30 5.88 -17.60
N ARG A 30 7.17 5.87 -16.59
CA ARG A 30 8.43 5.09 -16.58
C ARG A 30 8.22 3.59 -16.53
N SER A 31 7.05 3.12 -16.12
CA SER A 31 6.79 1.70 -15.89
C SER A 31 6.79 0.84 -17.17
N ASN A 32 6.87 1.43 -18.38
CA ASN A 32 6.84 0.76 -19.70
C ASN A 32 5.72 -0.29 -19.88
N THR A 33 4.76 -0.29 -18.97
CA THR A 33 3.65 -1.22 -18.90
C THR A 33 2.40 -0.42 -19.24
N ASN A 34 1.42 -1.06 -19.89
CA ASN A 34 0.13 -0.42 -20.11
C ASN A 34 -0.43 0.03 -18.76
N GLN A 35 -0.72 1.33 -18.60
CA GLN A 35 -1.28 1.89 -17.35
C GLN A 35 -2.55 1.14 -16.92
N ALA A 36 -3.29 0.58 -17.88
CA ALA A 36 -4.48 -0.21 -17.62
C ALA A 36 -4.22 -1.50 -16.83
N THR A 37 -3.02 -2.08 -16.91
CA THR A 37 -2.63 -3.34 -16.24
C THR A 37 -1.68 -3.11 -15.07
N LEU A 38 -1.32 -1.86 -14.78
CA LEU A 38 -0.39 -1.52 -13.72
C LEU A 38 -1.12 -1.50 -12.37
N LEU A 39 -0.87 -2.52 -11.56
CA LEU A 39 -1.49 -2.69 -10.25
C LEU A 39 -0.81 -1.82 -9.20
N ASP A 40 -1.60 -1.18 -8.34
CA ASP A 40 -1.11 -0.41 -7.19
C ASP A 40 -0.21 -1.23 -6.27
N ALA A 41 -0.52 -2.52 -6.08
CA ALA A 41 0.31 -3.44 -5.32
C ALA A 41 1.71 -3.65 -5.93
N ALA A 42 1.83 -3.69 -7.25
CA ALA A 42 3.12 -3.84 -7.92
C ALA A 42 3.97 -2.56 -7.81
N LEU A 43 3.32 -1.39 -7.85
CA LEU A 43 3.99 -0.11 -7.64
C LEU A 43 4.43 0.06 -6.18
N LEU A 44 3.59 -0.32 -5.21
CA LEU A 44 3.88 -0.33 -3.79
C LEU A 44 5.10 -1.22 -3.49
N ASP A 45 5.08 -2.47 -3.97
CA ASP A 45 6.18 -3.42 -3.78
C ASP A 45 7.51 -2.86 -4.32
N LYS A 46 7.51 -2.42 -5.58
CA LYS A 46 8.72 -1.90 -6.22
C LYS A 46 9.24 -0.62 -5.57
N TYR A 47 8.43 0.44 -5.54
CA TYR A 47 8.94 1.78 -5.24
C TYR A 47 8.94 2.11 -3.77
N ILE A 48 8.11 1.45 -2.95
CA ILE A 48 8.03 1.73 -1.52
C ILE A 48 8.73 0.62 -0.75
N ILE A 49 8.31 -0.64 -0.92
CA ILE A 49 8.84 -1.74 -0.10
C ILE A 49 10.31 -2.01 -0.43
N GLN A 50 10.65 -2.17 -1.72
CA GLN A 50 12.03 -2.46 -2.11
C GLN A 50 12.92 -1.21 -2.12
N GLU A 51 12.48 -0.09 -2.72
CA GLU A 51 13.33 1.08 -2.89
C GLU A 51 13.39 2.00 -1.65
N ILE A 52 12.28 2.23 -0.93
CA ILE A 52 12.27 3.12 0.25
C ILE A 52 12.55 2.33 1.53
N MET A 53 11.86 1.21 1.74
CA MET A 53 12.00 0.40 2.94
C MET A 53 13.14 -0.61 2.87
N GLN A 54 13.76 -0.79 1.70
CA GLN A 54 14.92 -1.67 1.49
C GLN A 54 14.64 -3.15 1.83
N ILE A 55 13.38 -3.58 1.72
CA ILE A 55 12.95 -4.96 1.91
C ILE A 55 12.88 -5.64 0.53
N ARG A 56 13.85 -6.51 0.23
CA ARG A 56 14.00 -7.10 -1.12
C ARG A 56 13.05 -8.24 -1.42
N ASP A 57 12.74 -9.06 -0.42
CA ASP A 57 11.83 -10.20 -0.58
C ASP A 57 10.72 -10.11 0.46
N VAL A 58 9.53 -9.77 -0.01
CA VAL A 58 8.35 -9.57 0.84
C VAL A 58 7.77 -10.88 1.38
N ARG A 59 8.10 -12.02 0.76
CA ARG A 59 7.57 -13.33 1.16
C ARG A 59 8.34 -13.92 2.33
N GLU A 60 9.63 -13.61 2.41
CA GLU A 60 10.55 -14.12 3.42
C GLU A 60 10.82 -13.10 4.53
N SER A 61 10.34 -11.85 4.39
CA SER A 61 10.57 -10.80 5.37
C SER A 61 9.64 -10.92 6.57
N ASP A 62 10.22 -10.98 7.77
CA ASP A 62 9.53 -10.91 9.05
C ASP A 62 9.00 -9.49 9.38
N GLN A 63 9.44 -8.48 8.63
CA GLN A 63 9.03 -7.08 8.79
C GLN A 63 7.70 -6.77 8.08
N ILE A 64 7.16 -7.70 7.28
CA ILE A 64 5.93 -7.49 6.51
C ILE A 64 4.83 -8.40 7.03
N HIS A 65 3.67 -7.81 7.29
CA HIS A 65 2.47 -8.53 7.69
C HIS A 65 1.32 -8.21 6.75
N TYR A 66 0.73 -9.25 6.17
CA TYR A 66 -0.44 -9.12 5.33
C TYR A 66 -1.71 -9.33 6.16
N ILE A 67 -2.65 -8.40 6.02
CA ILE A 67 -3.98 -8.50 6.64
C ILE A 67 -4.99 -8.64 5.51
N ALA A 68 -5.80 -9.70 5.56
CA ALA A 68 -6.84 -9.92 4.57
C ALA A 68 -7.91 -8.82 4.66
N GLY A 69 -8.42 -8.37 3.52
CA GLY A 69 -9.47 -7.35 3.45
C GLY A 69 -10.85 -7.91 3.79
N ASP A 70 -11.10 -8.16 5.07
CA ASP A 70 -12.41 -8.50 5.61
C ASP A 70 -13.03 -7.34 6.42
N THR A 71 -14.26 -7.51 6.88
CA THR A 71 -14.93 -6.50 7.71
C THR A 71 -14.15 -6.29 9.00
N GLY A 72 -13.60 -5.08 9.21
CA GLY A 72 -12.81 -4.72 10.39
C GLY A 72 -11.29 -4.82 10.21
N SER A 73 -10.82 -5.28 9.05
CA SER A 73 -9.39 -5.30 8.68
C SER A 73 -8.73 -3.92 8.77
N SER A 74 -9.44 -2.85 8.39
CA SER A 74 -8.94 -1.47 8.45
C SER A 74 -8.57 -1.06 9.88
N ASP A 75 -9.47 -1.29 10.83
CA ASP A 75 -9.25 -0.96 12.24
C ASP A 75 -8.17 -1.86 12.86
N ALA A 76 -8.12 -3.13 12.45
CA ALA A 76 -7.10 -4.06 12.91
C ALA A 76 -5.70 -3.61 12.47
N LEU A 77 -5.56 -3.14 11.22
CA LEU A 77 -4.31 -2.60 10.70
C LEU A 77 -3.90 -1.33 11.46
N CYS A 78 -4.81 -0.37 11.64
CA CYS A 78 -4.50 0.86 12.39
C CYS A 78 -4.02 0.54 13.82
N ARG A 79 -4.72 -0.34 14.53
CA ARG A 79 -4.31 -0.79 15.88
C ARG A 79 -2.95 -1.48 15.90
N LEU A 80 -2.57 -2.19 14.84
CA LEU A 80 -1.27 -2.86 14.75
C LEU A 80 -0.13 -1.87 14.49
N VAL A 81 -0.39 -0.85 13.67
CA VAL A 81 0.54 0.26 13.42
C VAL A 81 0.74 1.07 14.70
N ASP A 82 -0.32 1.43 15.42
CA ASP A 82 -0.23 2.26 16.62
C ASP A 82 0.54 1.63 17.80
N LYS A 83 0.85 0.33 17.73
CA LYS A 83 1.70 -0.34 18.74
C LYS A 83 3.15 0.11 18.69
N ASP A 84 3.61 0.64 17.56
CA ASP A 84 4.99 1.07 17.37
C ASP A 84 5.06 2.19 16.33
N LYS A 85 5.64 3.32 16.71
CA LYS A 85 5.77 4.51 15.86
C LYS A 85 6.56 4.28 14.57
N ASP A 86 7.38 3.22 14.52
CA ASP A 86 8.20 2.89 13.36
C ASP A 86 7.43 1.99 12.36
N ARG A 87 6.18 1.65 12.65
CA ARG A 87 5.30 0.92 11.73
C ARG A 87 4.55 1.86 10.80
N VAL A 88 4.34 1.35 9.58
CA VAL A 88 3.49 1.98 8.57
C VAL A 88 2.53 0.93 8.02
N GLY A 89 1.29 1.34 7.81
CA GLY A 89 0.25 0.52 7.18
C GLY A 89 -0.09 1.06 5.81
N PHE A 90 -0.33 0.16 4.86
CA PHE A 90 -0.81 0.49 3.53
C PHE A 90 -2.13 -0.22 3.24
N PHE A 91 -3.05 0.51 2.62
CA PHE A 91 -4.29 -0.02 2.08
C PHE A 91 -4.32 0.22 0.58
N TYR A 92 -4.67 -0.81 -0.17
CA TYR A 92 -5.05 -0.69 -1.57
C TYR A 92 -6.39 -1.40 -1.75
N LEU A 93 -7.31 -0.73 -2.44
CA LEU A 93 -8.65 -1.22 -2.68
C LEU A 93 -8.74 -1.72 -4.14
N PRO A 94 -9.63 -2.67 -4.43
CA PRO A 94 -9.96 -2.97 -5.80
C PRO A 94 -10.50 -1.71 -6.49
N PHE A 95 -9.99 -1.42 -7.69
CA PHE A 95 -10.54 -0.39 -8.56
C PHE A 95 -11.58 -1.01 -9.51
N LYS A 96 -12.52 -0.18 -9.97
CA LYS A 96 -13.58 -0.58 -10.90
C LYS A 96 -13.16 -0.46 -12.36
#